data_AF-A0A7V5J414-F1
#
_entry.id   AF-A0A7V5J414-F1
#
_cell.length_a   1.000
_cell.length_b   1.000
_cell.length_c   1.000
_cell.angle_alpha   90.00
_cell.angle_beta   90.00
_cell.angle_gamma   90.00
#
_symmetry.space_group_name_H-M   'P 1'
#
loop_
_entity.id
_entity.type
_entity.pdbx_description
1 polymer ?
#
loop_
_entity_poly.entity_id
_entity_poly.type
_entity_poly.pdbx_seq_one_letter_code
_entity_poly.pdbx_strand_id
1 'polypeptide(L)'
;MSQSSSKNPTEAIWKPTSPKSKNPATPVAKVGMRWYSKMSKRERLTQLYYQAVTAVQAESIIHQSIQCTEMELILCGKSIAFDDFQNLYCFTVGKAGLGMAQACEAILGDRIHNGVAISHQEGELHRMTHHTSTHPLLSEKSIESGEKLIAMMEQMNDDDFFIFCLSGGASAMIEKPIEGLSLEDFQKVSQALLGSGIDIKALN
;
A
#
# COMPACT_ATOMS: atom_id res chain seq x y z
N MET A 1 8.48 -24.54 59.53
CA MET A 1 8.65 -23.07 59.60
C MET A 1 9.60 -22.65 58.50
N SER A 2 9.09 -22.01 57.44
CA SER A 2 9.70 -20.86 56.75
C SER A 2 9.01 -20.68 55.40
N GLN A 3 8.28 -19.58 55.28
CA GLN A 3 7.58 -19.13 54.08
C GLN A 3 8.60 -18.67 53.03
N SER A 4 8.40 -19.02 51.75
CA SER A 4 9.02 -18.29 50.62
C SER A 4 7.90 -17.62 49.83
N SER A 5 7.85 -16.29 49.91
CA SER A 5 6.90 -15.44 49.20
C SER A 5 7.31 -15.25 47.74
N SER A 6 6.32 -15.34 46.86
CA SER A 6 6.40 -14.99 45.44
C SER A 6 6.54 -13.48 45.27
N LYS A 7 7.55 -13.02 44.53
CA LYS A 7 7.60 -11.65 44.00
C LYS A 7 7.41 -11.68 42.47
N ASN A 8 6.39 -10.96 42.01
CA ASN A 8 6.07 -10.73 40.61
C ASN A 8 7.16 -9.87 39.93
N PRO A 9 7.58 -10.18 38.69
CA PRO A 9 8.51 -9.35 37.94
C PRO A 9 7.78 -8.47 36.91
N THR A 10 7.36 -7.27 37.30
CA THR A 10 6.90 -6.24 36.34
C THR A 10 7.27 -4.84 36.81
N GLU A 11 8.57 -4.52 36.85
CA GLU A 11 9.04 -3.13 36.86
C GLU A 11 10.37 -3.01 36.10
N ALA A 12 10.28 -2.70 34.81
CA ALA A 12 11.39 -2.14 34.05
C ALA A 12 10.86 -0.89 33.35
N ILE A 13 10.80 0.21 34.10
CA ILE A 13 10.40 1.53 33.61
C ILE A 13 11.60 2.16 32.89
N TRP A 14 11.51 2.22 31.57
CA TRP A 14 12.38 3.04 30.72
C TRP A 14 12.29 4.52 31.16
N LYS A 15 13.44 5.15 31.45
CA LYS A 15 13.56 6.60 31.68
C LYS A 15 14.33 7.23 30.52
N PRO A 16 13.73 8.10 29.71
CA PRO A 16 14.48 8.83 28.69
C PRO A 16 15.34 9.92 29.35
N THR A 17 16.64 9.90 29.07
CA THR A 17 17.57 10.98 29.40
C THR A 17 17.50 12.08 28.34
N SER A 18 17.18 13.30 28.73
CA SER A 18 17.17 14.47 27.84
C SER A 18 18.59 14.91 27.46
N PRO A 19 18.90 15.20 26.18
CA PRO A 19 20.16 15.83 25.82
C PRO A 19 20.10 17.32 26.18
N LYS A 20 21.15 17.83 26.84
CA LYS A 20 21.33 19.27 27.07
C LYS A 20 21.80 19.93 25.78
N SER A 21 21.02 20.83 25.20
CA SER A 21 21.52 21.81 24.23
C SER A 21 21.24 23.24 24.71
N LYS A 22 22.26 24.09 24.59
CA LYS A 22 22.27 25.52 24.91
C LYS A 22 22.26 26.30 23.58
N ASN A 23 21.18 27.02 23.25
CA ASN A 23 21.14 28.37 22.63
C ASN A 23 19.73 28.76 22.12
N PRO A 24 19.46 30.08 21.86
CA PRO A 24 18.29 30.74 22.42
C PRO A 24 17.06 30.83 21.50
N ALA A 25 15.92 30.85 22.19
CA ALA A 25 14.58 31.32 21.84
C ALA A 25 14.31 31.81 20.41
N THR A 26 13.62 30.97 19.64
CA THR A 26 12.63 31.38 18.64
C THR A 26 11.25 30.93 19.14
N PRO A 27 10.20 31.77 19.14
CA PRO A 27 8.91 31.41 19.71
C PRO A 27 8.13 30.50 18.75
N VAL A 28 8.50 29.22 18.69
CA VAL A 28 7.71 28.22 17.97
C VAL A 28 6.53 27.80 18.85
N ALA A 29 5.38 28.39 18.54
CA ALA A 29 4.03 27.84 18.72
C ALA A 29 3.66 27.27 20.10
N LYS A 30 3.40 28.14 21.08
CA LYS A 30 2.56 27.82 22.27
C LYS A 30 1.08 27.55 21.94
N VAL A 31 0.68 27.65 20.67
CA VAL A 31 -0.70 27.50 20.20
C VAL A 31 -1.13 26.02 20.15
N GLY A 32 -0.20 25.06 20.01
CA GLY A 32 -0.54 23.63 19.93
C GLY A 32 -0.79 22.93 21.27
N MET A 33 -0.06 23.30 22.34
CA MET A 33 -0.14 22.59 23.63
C MET A 33 -1.41 22.90 24.44
N ARG A 34 -2.04 24.06 24.22
CA ARG A 34 -3.21 24.50 25.01
C ARG A 34 -4.52 23.83 24.60
N TRP A 35 -4.57 23.23 23.40
CA TRP A 35 -5.72 22.44 22.93
C TRP A 35 -5.72 21.02 23.50
N TYR A 36 -4.53 20.42 23.61
CA TYR A 36 -4.36 19.05 24.13
C TYR A 36 -4.74 18.89 25.61
N SER A 37 -4.73 19.98 26.39
CA SER A 37 -5.03 19.96 27.83
C SER A 37 -6.53 19.95 28.18
N LYS A 38 -7.42 20.08 27.19
CA LYS A 38 -8.89 20.05 27.40
C LYS A 38 -9.57 18.78 26.87
N MET A 39 -8.86 17.93 26.14
CA MET A 39 -9.43 16.72 25.55
C MET A 39 -9.55 15.61 26.59
N SER A 40 -10.72 14.99 26.68
CA SER A 40 -10.93 13.76 27.42
C SER A 40 -10.02 12.63 26.91
N LYS A 41 -9.79 11.62 27.76
CA LYS A 41 -9.03 10.43 27.37
C LYS A 41 -9.61 9.75 26.13
N ARG A 42 -10.94 9.73 26.01
CA ARG A 42 -11.67 9.18 24.85
C ARG A 42 -11.33 9.95 23.58
N GLU A 43 -11.42 11.27 23.59
CA GLU A 43 -11.13 12.10 22.41
C GLU A 43 -9.67 11.93 21.95
N ARG A 44 -8.72 11.84 22.89
CA ARG A 44 -7.32 11.59 22.57
C ARG A 44 -7.10 10.22 21.92
N LEU A 45 -7.72 9.16 22.45
CA LEU A 45 -7.63 7.82 21.85
C LEU A 45 -8.29 7.76 20.48
N THR A 46 -9.45 8.39 20.31
CA THR A 46 -10.13 8.50 19.02
C THR A 46 -9.26 9.22 17.98
N GLN A 47 -8.61 10.33 18.37
CA GLN A 47 -7.71 11.05 17.48
C GLN A 47 -6.50 10.20 17.07
N LEU A 48 -5.86 9.51 18.03
CA LEU A 48 -4.75 8.61 17.74
C LEU A 48 -5.17 7.47 16.80
N TYR A 49 -6.35 6.88 17.01
CA TYR A 49 -6.91 5.85 16.14
C TYR A 49 -7.05 6.35 14.71
N TYR A 50 -7.70 7.52 14.51
CA TYR A 50 -7.89 8.05 13.16
C TYR A 50 -6.57 8.47 12.51
N GLN A 51 -5.62 9.03 13.26
CA GLN A 51 -4.28 9.31 12.73
C GLN A 51 -3.57 8.03 12.27
N ALA A 52 -3.66 6.95 13.04
CA ALA A 52 -3.09 5.66 12.65
C ALA A 52 -3.78 5.07 11.41
N VAL A 53 -5.11 5.12 11.34
CA VAL A 53 -5.88 4.65 10.17
C VAL A 53 -5.56 5.48 8.93
N THR A 54 -5.54 6.82 9.03
CA THR A 54 -5.20 7.70 7.91
C THR A 54 -3.80 7.43 7.40
N ALA A 55 -2.82 7.24 8.29
CA ALA A 55 -1.43 6.99 7.90
C ALA A 55 -1.25 5.71 7.04
N VAL A 56 -2.16 4.74 7.13
CA VAL A 56 -2.10 3.49 6.36
C VAL A 56 -3.11 3.43 5.21
N GLN A 57 -3.81 4.53 4.92
CA GLN A 57 -4.66 4.61 3.73
C GLN A 57 -3.81 4.66 2.46
N ALA A 58 -4.35 4.07 1.39
CA ALA A 58 -3.67 3.97 0.09
C ALA A 58 -3.15 5.33 -0.40
N GLU A 59 -3.99 6.36 -0.36
CA GLU A 59 -3.64 7.73 -0.72
C GLU A 59 -2.44 8.25 0.11
N SER A 60 -2.48 8.08 1.43
CA SER A 60 -1.39 8.52 2.31
C SER A 60 -0.08 7.78 2.04
N ILE A 61 -0.14 6.46 1.79
CA ILE A 61 1.04 5.66 1.46
C ILE A 61 1.62 6.11 0.12
N ILE A 62 0.79 6.35 -0.89
CA ILE A 62 1.23 6.77 -2.22
C ILE A 62 1.85 8.18 -2.16
N HIS A 63 1.24 9.14 -1.46
CA HIS A 63 1.83 10.46 -1.26
C HIS A 63 3.17 10.46 -0.50
N GLN A 64 3.35 9.50 0.42
CA GLN A 64 4.64 9.35 1.12
C GLN A 64 5.69 8.65 0.26
N SER A 65 5.27 7.77 -0.64
CA SER A 65 6.15 6.92 -1.44
C SER A 65 6.51 7.52 -2.78
N ILE A 66 5.66 8.38 -3.35
CA ILE A 66 5.82 8.96 -4.68
C ILE A 66 5.77 10.48 -4.55
N GLN A 67 6.82 11.14 -5.03
CA GLN A 67 6.85 12.58 -5.18
C GLN A 67 7.33 12.90 -6.59
N CYS A 68 6.82 13.99 -7.15
CA CYS A 68 7.15 14.42 -8.50
C CYS A 68 7.66 15.86 -8.45
N THR A 69 8.77 16.11 -9.13
CA THR A 69 9.23 17.47 -9.45
C THR A 69 9.13 17.68 -10.96
N GLU A 70 9.61 18.81 -11.46
CA GLU A 70 9.65 19.05 -12.91
C GLU A 70 10.67 18.17 -13.65
N MET A 71 11.75 17.75 -12.98
CA MET A 71 12.86 17.03 -13.61
C MET A 71 13.01 15.59 -13.13
N GLU A 72 12.52 15.29 -11.92
CA GLU A 72 12.77 14.01 -11.26
C GLU A 72 11.50 13.42 -10.64
N LEU A 73 11.44 12.10 -10.72
CA LEU A 73 10.53 11.22 -9.99
C LEU A 73 11.24 10.69 -8.74
N ILE A 74 10.64 10.90 -7.58
CA ILE A 74 11.18 10.41 -6.30
C ILE A 74 10.30 9.25 -5.83
N LEU A 75 10.85 8.03 -5.85
CA LEU A 75 10.19 6.80 -5.41
C LEU A 75 10.87 6.23 -4.16
N CYS A 76 10.13 6.17 -3.05
CA CYS A 76 10.60 5.64 -1.77
C CYS A 76 11.96 6.25 -1.35
N GLY A 77 12.15 7.55 -1.62
CA GLY A 77 13.38 8.28 -1.33
C GLY A 77 14.51 8.13 -2.35
N LYS A 78 14.31 7.40 -3.44
CA LYS A 78 15.25 7.32 -4.57
C LYS A 78 14.81 8.28 -5.67
N SER A 79 15.73 9.12 -6.15
CA SER A 79 15.46 10.01 -7.27
C SER A 79 15.83 9.35 -8.61
N ILE A 80 15.01 9.59 -9.62
CA ILE A 80 15.14 9.08 -10.99
C ILE A 80 14.84 10.26 -11.91
N ALA A 81 15.75 10.61 -12.83
CA ALA A 81 15.50 11.72 -13.75
C ALA A 81 14.48 11.28 -14.82
N PHE A 82 13.57 12.16 -15.20
CA PHE A 82 12.65 11.88 -16.31
C PHE A 82 13.36 11.71 -17.65
N ASP A 83 14.59 12.21 -17.77
CA ASP A 83 15.43 12.02 -18.97
C ASP A 83 16.08 10.62 -19.03
N ASP A 84 16.00 9.82 -17.95
CA ASP A 84 16.56 8.46 -17.90
C ASP A 84 15.65 7.41 -18.55
N PHE A 85 14.42 7.77 -18.92
CA PHE A 85 13.45 6.85 -19.54
C PHE A 85 12.51 7.58 -20.51
N GLN A 86 11.92 6.86 -21.46
CA GLN A 86 11.04 7.44 -22.49
C GLN A 86 9.61 7.66 -21.97
N ASN A 87 9.00 6.61 -21.41
CA ASN A 87 7.63 6.66 -20.91
C ASN A 87 7.52 6.15 -19.49
N LEU A 88 6.61 6.73 -18.71
CA LEU A 88 6.27 6.26 -17.37
C LEU A 88 4.93 5.52 -17.38
N TYR A 89 4.96 4.24 -17.01
CA TYR A 89 3.78 3.41 -16.80
C TYR A 89 3.45 3.29 -15.32
N CYS A 90 2.16 3.16 -15.02
CA CYS A 90 1.69 2.88 -13.67
C CYS A 90 0.78 1.64 -13.67
N PHE A 91 1.04 0.72 -12.75
CA PHE A 91 0.24 -0.48 -12.57
C PHE A 91 -0.19 -0.59 -11.12
N THR A 92 -1.47 -0.85 -10.87
CA THR A 92 -1.95 -1.08 -9.50
C THR A 92 -2.81 -2.33 -9.43
N VAL A 93 -2.62 -3.15 -8.39
CA VAL A 93 -3.43 -4.37 -8.20
C VAL A 93 -3.78 -4.57 -6.73
N GLY A 94 -5.04 -4.96 -6.48
CA GLY A 94 -5.53 -5.42 -5.19
C GLY A 94 -6.70 -4.59 -4.67
N LYS A 95 -7.10 -4.81 -3.41
CA LYS A 95 -8.27 -4.14 -2.81
C LYS A 95 -8.19 -2.62 -2.86
N ALA A 96 -6.99 -2.08 -2.71
CA ALA A 96 -6.72 -0.65 -2.77
C ALA A 96 -6.26 -0.18 -4.16
N GLY A 97 -6.30 -1.04 -5.19
CA GLY A 97 -5.75 -0.76 -6.51
C GLY A 97 -6.28 0.54 -7.13
N LEU A 98 -7.60 0.73 -7.11
CA LEU A 98 -8.24 1.94 -7.65
C LEU A 98 -7.79 3.20 -6.88
N GLY A 99 -7.82 3.19 -5.55
CA GLY A 99 -7.40 4.33 -4.74
C GLY A 99 -5.89 4.64 -4.89
N MET A 100 -5.05 3.62 -5.03
CA MET A 100 -3.63 3.83 -5.33
C MET A 100 -3.43 4.46 -6.70
N ALA A 101 -4.18 4.01 -7.72
CA ALA A 101 -4.09 4.56 -9.08
C ALA A 101 -4.55 6.02 -9.13
N GLN A 102 -5.66 6.35 -8.46
CA GLN A 102 -6.14 7.72 -8.36
C GLN A 102 -5.11 8.65 -7.70
N ALA A 103 -4.44 8.17 -6.64
CA ALA A 103 -3.36 8.92 -6.00
C ALA A 103 -2.14 9.06 -6.91
N CYS A 104 -1.77 8.03 -7.68
CA CYS A 104 -0.72 8.15 -8.69
C CYS A 104 -1.07 9.19 -9.76
N GLU A 105 -2.29 9.18 -10.30
CA GLU A 105 -2.75 10.19 -11.27
C GLU A 105 -2.73 11.60 -10.70
N ALA A 106 -3.13 11.77 -9.44
CA ALA A 106 -3.11 13.07 -8.78
C ALA A 106 -1.68 13.63 -8.59
N ILE A 107 -0.68 12.78 -8.40
CA ILE A 107 0.72 13.18 -8.19
C ILE A 107 1.47 13.37 -9.51
N LEU A 108 1.31 12.42 -10.44
CA LEU A 108 2.11 12.31 -11.65
C LEU A 108 1.43 12.96 -12.86
N GLY A 109 0.10 13.05 -12.86
CA GLY A 109 -0.68 13.70 -13.91
C GLY A 109 -0.31 13.22 -15.31
N ASP A 110 -0.02 14.18 -16.20
CA ASP A 110 0.35 13.93 -17.60
C ASP A 110 1.70 13.22 -17.79
N ARG A 111 2.48 13.01 -16.72
CA ARG A 111 3.70 12.19 -16.79
C ARG A 111 3.37 10.71 -16.99
N ILE A 112 2.20 10.25 -16.57
CA ILE A 112 1.77 8.87 -16.80
C ILE A 112 1.43 8.72 -18.28
N HIS A 113 2.23 7.93 -18.99
CA HIS A 113 2.00 7.59 -20.38
C HIS A 113 0.78 6.69 -20.52
N ASN A 114 0.73 5.59 -19.76
CA ASN A 114 -0.39 4.65 -19.72
C ASN A 114 -0.31 3.77 -18.47
N GLY A 115 -1.30 2.91 -18.26
CA GLY A 115 -1.30 2.02 -17.11
C GLY A 115 -2.58 1.22 -16.93
N VAL A 116 -2.54 0.25 -16.02
CA VAL A 116 -3.70 -0.57 -15.65
C VAL A 116 -3.87 -0.61 -14.15
N ALA A 117 -5.09 -0.34 -13.69
CA ALA A 117 -5.51 -0.52 -12.30
C ALA A 117 -6.52 -1.66 -12.19
N ILE A 118 -6.24 -2.65 -11.35
CA ILE A 118 -7.12 -3.80 -11.11
C ILE A 118 -7.54 -3.81 -9.65
N SER A 119 -8.85 -3.75 -9.40
CA SER A 119 -9.42 -3.82 -8.07
C SER A 119 -10.83 -4.44 -8.10
N HIS A 120 -11.43 -4.69 -6.94
CA HIS A 120 -12.83 -5.14 -6.85
C HIS A 120 -13.86 -4.00 -6.87
N GLN A 121 -13.40 -2.76 -6.78
CA GLN A 121 -14.26 -1.58 -6.79
C GLN A 121 -14.41 -1.10 -8.23
N GLU A 122 -15.56 -0.55 -8.58
CA GLU A 122 -15.75 0.13 -9.86
C GLU A 122 -15.32 1.59 -9.74
N GLY A 123 -14.71 2.11 -10.80
CA GLY A 123 -14.32 3.51 -10.89
C GLY A 123 -13.65 3.85 -12.21
N GLU A 124 -13.41 5.13 -12.40
CA GLU A 124 -12.77 5.67 -13.60
C GLU A 124 -11.43 6.31 -13.26
N LEU A 125 -10.58 6.38 -14.27
CA LEU A 125 -9.22 6.90 -14.25
C LEU A 125 -9.02 7.74 -15.51
N HIS A 126 -8.18 8.77 -15.44
CA HIS A 126 -8.02 9.75 -16.52
C HIS A 126 -6.82 9.49 -17.42
N ARG A 127 -5.82 8.76 -16.93
CA ARG A 127 -4.54 8.45 -17.58
C ARG A 127 -4.31 6.94 -17.69
N MET A 128 -4.87 6.18 -16.76
CA MET A 128 -4.80 4.72 -16.71
C MET A 128 -6.14 4.10 -17.07
N THR A 129 -6.16 2.81 -17.41
CA THR A 129 -7.39 2.04 -17.57
C THR A 129 -7.71 1.28 -16.29
N HIS A 130 -8.96 1.31 -15.83
CA HIS A 130 -9.42 0.50 -14.70
C HIS A 130 -10.12 -0.78 -15.16
N HIS A 131 -9.84 -1.89 -14.47
CA HIS A 131 -10.49 -3.18 -14.66
C HIS A 131 -11.00 -3.73 -13.33
N THR A 132 -12.31 -3.98 -13.26
CA THR A 132 -12.95 -4.59 -12.09
C THR A 132 -12.76 -6.10 -12.10
N SER A 133 -12.09 -6.63 -11.07
CA SER A 133 -11.89 -8.06 -10.83
C SER A 133 -12.61 -8.54 -9.55
N THR A 134 -12.42 -9.79 -9.15
CA THR A 134 -13.10 -10.41 -8.00
C THR A 134 -12.16 -10.72 -6.84
N HIS A 135 -12.73 -10.76 -5.64
CA HIS A 135 -12.06 -11.17 -4.41
C HIS A 135 -13.15 -11.65 -3.41
N PRO A 136 -12.92 -12.67 -2.56
CA PRO A 136 -11.65 -13.36 -2.27
C PRO A 136 -11.32 -14.54 -3.18
N LEU A 137 -12.27 -14.97 -4.04
CA LEU A 137 -12.08 -16.13 -4.90
C LEU A 137 -11.73 -15.69 -6.33
N LEU A 138 -10.93 -16.53 -6.98
CA LEU A 138 -10.63 -16.44 -8.40
C LEU A 138 -11.91 -16.55 -9.22
N SER A 139 -11.98 -15.80 -10.32
CA SER A 139 -13.05 -15.92 -11.32
C SER A 139 -12.49 -15.71 -12.73
N GLU A 140 -13.34 -15.78 -13.74
CA GLU A 140 -12.99 -15.41 -15.12
C GLU A 140 -12.46 -13.97 -15.18
N LYS A 141 -12.99 -13.05 -14.36
CA LYS A 141 -12.48 -11.68 -14.28
C LYS A 141 -11.03 -11.62 -13.78
N SER A 142 -10.61 -12.57 -12.95
CA SER A 142 -9.22 -12.67 -12.50
C SER A 142 -8.29 -13.01 -13.65
N ILE A 143 -8.71 -13.93 -14.52
CA ILE A 143 -7.97 -14.34 -15.72
C ILE A 143 -7.91 -13.20 -16.73
N GLU A 144 -9.07 -12.64 -17.09
CA GLU A 144 -9.15 -11.50 -18.01
C GLU A 144 -8.30 -10.31 -17.53
N SER A 145 -8.29 -10.05 -16.22
CA SER A 145 -7.49 -8.97 -15.64
C SER A 145 -6.00 -9.27 -15.71
N GLY A 146 -5.60 -10.52 -15.50
CA GLY A 146 -4.22 -10.99 -15.69
C GLY A 146 -3.76 -10.84 -17.14
N GLU A 147 -4.60 -11.25 -18.09
CA GLU A 147 -4.33 -11.11 -19.53
C GLU A 147 -4.18 -9.64 -19.95
N LYS A 148 -5.09 -8.76 -19.51
CA LYS A 148 -5.02 -7.32 -19.81
C LYS A 148 -3.78 -6.65 -19.21
N LEU A 149 -3.39 -7.03 -18.00
CA LEU A 149 -2.15 -6.54 -17.39
C LEU A 149 -0.94 -6.94 -18.22
N ILE A 150 -0.85 -8.22 -18.60
CA ILE A 150 0.25 -8.74 -19.42
C ILE A 150 0.27 -8.04 -20.79
N ALA A 151 -0.87 -7.94 -21.47
CA ALA A 151 -0.97 -7.29 -22.77
C ALA A 151 -0.56 -5.80 -22.72
N MET A 152 -0.79 -5.10 -21.60
CA MET A 152 -0.29 -3.73 -21.42
C MET A 152 1.22 -3.71 -21.20
N MET A 153 1.76 -4.62 -20.38
CA MET A 153 3.21 -4.69 -20.14
C MET A 153 3.99 -5.10 -21.39
N GLU A 154 3.40 -5.91 -22.27
CA GLU A 154 3.99 -6.30 -23.57
C GLU A 154 4.10 -5.12 -24.56
N GLN A 155 3.41 -4.00 -24.33
CA GLN A 155 3.51 -2.79 -25.16
C GLN A 155 4.68 -1.89 -24.75
N MET A 156 5.32 -2.16 -23.62
CA MET A 156 6.44 -1.37 -23.12
C MET A 156 7.73 -1.71 -23.87
N ASN A 157 8.63 -0.75 -23.94
CA ASN A 157 9.97 -0.89 -24.49
C ASN A 157 11.02 -0.93 -23.37
N ASP A 158 12.25 -1.32 -23.71
CA ASP A 158 13.36 -1.45 -22.77
C ASP A 158 13.78 -0.12 -22.11
N ASP A 159 13.50 1.01 -22.78
CA ASP A 159 13.79 2.36 -22.29
C ASP A 159 12.63 2.97 -21.48
N ASP A 160 11.55 2.21 -21.23
CA ASP A 160 10.41 2.68 -20.44
C ASP A 160 10.61 2.37 -18.94
N PHE A 161 9.96 3.16 -18.10
CA PHE A 161 9.96 2.97 -16.66
C PHE A 161 8.54 2.65 -16.16
N PHE A 162 8.41 1.81 -15.14
CA PHE A 162 7.10 1.54 -14.53
C PHE A 162 7.11 1.57 -13.01
N ILE A 163 5.97 1.98 -12.45
CA ILE A 163 5.65 1.86 -11.03
C ILE A 163 4.59 0.77 -10.88
N PHE A 164 4.86 -0.23 -10.03
CA PHE A 164 3.90 -1.30 -9.74
C PHE A 164 3.47 -1.25 -8.26
N CYS A 165 2.23 -0.83 -7.99
CA CYS A 165 1.66 -0.77 -6.65
C CYS A 165 0.81 -2.01 -6.33
N LEU A 166 1.18 -2.73 -5.28
CA LEU A 166 0.47 -3.93 -4.83
C LEU A 166 -0.21 -3.69 -3.48
N SER A 167 -1.42 -4.23 -3.35
CA SER A 167 -2.14 -4.28 -2.07
C SER A 167 -2.74 -5.67 -1.84
N GLY A 168 -3.23 -5.92 -0.62
CA GLY A 168 -3.83 -7.21 -0.27
C GLY A 168 -4.98 -7.58 -1.21
N GLY A 169 -5.07 -8.88 -1.54
CA GLY A 169 -6.09 -9.43 -2.43
C GLY A 169 -5.69 -9.55 -3.90
N ALA A 170 -4.48 -9.12 -4.28
CA ALA A 170 -3.98 -9.24 -5.65
C ALA A 170 -4.00 -10.69 -6.17
N SER A 171 -3.67 -11.68 -5.33
CA SER A 171 -3.68 -13.11 -5.71
C SER A 171 -5.03 -13.66 -6.16
N ALA A 172 -6.15 -13.02 -5.76
CA ALA A 172 -7.47 -13.39 -6.23
C ALA A 172 -7.92 -12.58 -7.46
N MET A 173 -7.28 -11.44 -7.72
CA MET A 173 -7.72 -10.45 -8.71
C MET A 173 -6.97 -10.54 -10.05
N ILE A 174 -5.78 -11.13 -10.06
CA ILE A 174 -5.04 -11.44 -11.28
C ILE A 174 -4.61 -12.90 -11.24
N GLU A 175 -4.84 -13.61 -12.33
CA GLU A 175 -4.44 -15.01 -12.47
C GLU A 175 -4.10 -15.31 -13.92
N LYS A 176 -3.14 -16.19 -14.16
CA LYS A 176 -2.84 -16.72 -15.49
C LYS A 176 -2.63 -18.22 -15.36
N PRO A 177 -3.69 -19.02 -15.53
CA PRO A 177 -3.60 -20.47 -15.47
C PRO A 177 -2.55 -21.00 -16.45
N ILE A 178 -1.79 -21.99 -15.99
CA ILE A 178 -0.89 -22.74 -16.87
C ILE A 178 -1.74 -23.49 -17.89
N GLU A 179 -1.26 -23.58 -19.14
CA GLU A 179 -1.94 -24.34 -20.19
C GLU A 179 -2.29 -25.76 -19.71
N GLY A 180 -3.51 -26.20 -20.00
CA GLY A 180 -4.02 -27.51 -19.63
C GLY A 180 -4.74 -27.58 -18.27
N LEU A 181 -4.78 -26.49 -17.50
CA LEU A 181 -5.58 -26.38 -16.28
C LEU A 181 -6.75 -25.41 -16.45
N SER A 182 -7.92 -25.79 -15.96
CA SER A 182 -9.11 -24.94 -15.98
C SER A 182 -9.15 -23.99 -14.77
N LEU A 183 -9.95 -22.93 -14.85
CA LEU A 183 -10.25 -22.07 -13.69
C LEU A 183 -10.82 -22.90 -12.52
N GLU A 184 -11.65 -23.90 -12.82
CA GLU A 184 -12.23 -24.78 -11.80
C GLU A 184 -11.15 -25.58 -11.06
N ASP A 185 -10.11 -26.03 -11.76
CA ASP A 185 -8.96 -26.72 -11.15
C ASP A 185 -8.22 -25.80 -10.19
N PHE A 186 -7.96 -24.56 -10.61
CA PHE A 186 -7.33 -23.53 -9.75
C PHE A 186 -8.18 -23.19 -8.53
N GLN A 187 -9.50 -23.04 -8.71
CA GLN A 187 -10.42 -22.80 -7.59
C GLN A 187 -10.43 -23.95 -6.60
N LYS A 188 -10.48 -25.21 -7.07
CA LYS A 188 -10.43 -26.41 -6.23
C LYS A 188 -9.13 -26.49 -5.44
N VAL A 189 -7.98 -26.26 -6.10
CA VAL A 189 -6.66 -26.27 -5.45
C VAL A 189 -6.60 -25.15 -4.41
N SER A 190 -6.98 -23.92 -4.76
CA SER A 190 -6.97 -22.78 -3.86
C SER A 190 -7.85 -23.02 -2.62
N GLN A 191 -9.07 -23.56 -2.82
CA GLN A 191 -9.99 -23.84 -1.71
C GLN A 191 -9.49 -25.00 -0.83
N ALA A 192 -8.94 -26.06 -1.42
CA ALA A 192 -8.36 -27.17 -0.68
C ALA A 192 -7.17 -26.71 0.18
N LEU A 193 -6.29 -25.88 -0.38
CA LEU A 193 -5.13 -25.35 0.33
C LEU A 193 -5.56 -24.40 1.47
N LEU A 194 -6.50 -23.49 1.23
CA LEU A 194 -7.03 -22.60 2.27
C LEU A 194 -7.73 -23.36 3.42
N GLY A 195 -8.40 -24.47 3.12
CA GLY A 195 -9.08 -25.31 4.11
C GLY A 195 -8.19 -26.30 4.84
N SER A 196 -6.96 -26.54 4.36
CA SER A 196 -6.08 -27.62 4.84
C SER A 196 -5.29 -27.30 6.12
N GLY A 197 -5.26 -26.03 6.55
CA GLY A 197 -4.43 -25.60 7.69
C GLY A 197 -2.92 -25.64 7.40
N ILE A 198 -2.52 -25.81 6.13
CA ILE A 198 -1.13 -25.72 5.67
C ILE A 198 -0.60 -24.30 5.92
N ASP A 199 0.69 -24.21 6.27
CA ASP A 199 1.38 -22.93 6.46
C ASP A 199 1.30 -22.07 5.18
N ILE A 200 1.02 -20.78 5.34
CA ILE A 200 0.85 -19.86 4.21
C ILE A 200 2.09 -19.80 3.30
N LYS A 201 3.29 -20.08 3.81
CA LYS A 201 4.52 -20.14 3.01
C LYS A 201 4.62 -21.38 2.14
N ALA A 202 3.93 -22.47 2.51
CA ALA A 202 3.87 -23.68 1.68
C ALA A 202 2.74 -23.59 0.63
N LEU A 203 1.79 -22.68 0.82
CA LEU A 203 0.72 -22.39 -0.14
C LEU A 203 1.22 -21.52 -1.31
N ASN A 204 2.09 -20.54 -1.04
CA ASN A 204 2.71 -19.66 -2.04
C ASN A 204 3.96 -20.27 -2.67
#